data_AF-A0A3S4SNZ7-F1
#
_entry.id   AF-A0A3S4SNZ7-F1
#
_cell.length_a   1.000
_cell.length_b   1.000
_cell.length_c   1.000
_cell.angle_alpha   90.00
_cell.angle_beta   90.00
_cell.angle_gamma   90.00
#
_symmetry.space_group_name_H-M   'P 1'
#
loop_
_entity.id
_entity.type
_entity.pdbx_description
1 polymer ?
#
loop_
_entity_poly.entity_id
_entity_poly.type
_entity_poly.pdbx_seq_one_letter_code
_entity_poly.pdbx_strand_id
1 'polypeptide(L)'
;MSTPTRRGWPKEWLRVARTKARPYNETPGVVTRRKFIVSVVLLIGAALLGYSLSRPPGDNSFVWLTLALAGVWAFGAFASGPLHMGHLNFRGRNQRPVITGVAVGLALGAIFVVGGLVARQIPGVNDYIRQVLEYSNAAPLYLMVFITVINGLAEEMFFRGALYSALAKYRPVLVSTVLYVIATAATTGNPMLGFAAIILGTVCALLRRSTGGVLAPMLTHFVWGVVMVLALPPIFGV
;
A
#
# COMPACT_ATOMS: atom_id res chain seq x y z
N MET A 1 -27.17 31.74 14.09
CA MET A 1 -25.84 31.19 13.75
C MET A 1 -25.56 29.99 14.64
N SER A 2 -25.68 28.77 14.12
CA SER A 2 -25.40 27.53 14.87
C SER A 2 -23.89 27.30 14.96
N THR A 3 -23.35 27.35 16.16
CA THR A 3 -21.97 27.00 16.51
C THR A 3 -21.62 25.62 15.95
N PRO A 4 -20.49 25.44 15.23
CA PRO A 4 -20.07 24.11 14.80
C PRO A 4 -19.71 23.32 16.05
N THR A 5 -20.60 22.41 16.46
CA THR A 5 -20.36 21.45 17.54
C THR A 5 -18.97 20.85 17.34
N ARG A 6 -18.03 21.09 18.26
CA ARG A 6 -16.74 20.40 18.30
C ARG A 6 -17.04 18.92 18.54
N ARG A 7 -17.17 18.15 17.47
CA ARG A 7 -17.44 16.71 17.55
C ARG A 7 -16.19 16.02 18.09
N GLY A 8 -16.39 15.07 19.01
CA GLY A 8 -15.27 14.32 19.59
C GLY A 8 -14.53 13.51 18.52
N TRP A 9 -13.20 13.42 18.68
CA TRP A 9 -12.27 12.73 17.78
C TRP A 9 -12.73 11.34 17.30
N PRO A 10 -13.23 10.43 18.15
CA PRO A 10 -13.60 9.08 17.71
C PRO A 10 -14.76 9.08 16.71
N LYS A 11 -15.75 9.97 16.90
CA LYS A 11 -16.92 10.09 16.02
C LYS A 11 -16.54 10.65 14.64
N GLU A 12 -15.44 11.40 14.58
CA GLU A 12 -14.91 11.95 13.32
C GLU A 12 -14.16 10.89 12.53
N TRP A 13 -13.28 10.12 13.17
CA TRP A 13 -12.61 8.97 12.55
C TRP A 13 -13.57 7.89 12.05
N LEU A 14 -14.60 7.55 12.84
CA LEU A 14 -15.66 6.63 12.42
C LEU A 14 -16.40 7.13 11.17
N ARG A 15 -16.62 8.45 11.04
CA ARG A 15 -17.23 9.02 9.85
C ARG A 15 -16.29 8.90 8.66
N VAL A 16 -15.02 9.24 8.81
CA VAL A 16 -14.01 9.11 7.76
C VAL A 16 -13.99 7.67 7.23
N ALA A 17 -13.92 6.67 8.12
CA ALA A 17 -13.92 5.26 7.73
C ALA A 17 -15.18 4.82 6.95
N ARG A 18 -16.35 5.38 7.29
CA ARG A 18 -17.64 5.08 6.63
C ARG A 18 -17.87 5.89 5.36
N THR A 19 -17.11 6.96 5.13
CA THR A 19 -17.27 7.83 3.96
C THR A 19 -16.98 7.06 2.68
N LYS A 20 -17.84 7.27 1.68
CA LYS A 20 -17.60 6.91 0.28
C LYS A 20 -17.48 8.20 -0.52
N ALA A 21 -16.26 8.58 -0.87
CA ALA A 21 -16.02 9.73 -1.71
C ALA A 21 -16.71 9.56 -3.07
N ARG A 22 -17.23 10.65 -3.62
CA ARG A 22 -17.84 10.62 -4.95
C ARG A 22 -16.78 10.24 -5.98
N PRO A 23 -17.05 9.28 -6.87
CA PRO A 23 -16.14 8.97 -7.97
C PRO A 23 -15.89 10.22 -8.83
N TYR A 24 -14.69 10.34 -9.38
CA TYR A 24 -14.42 11.33 -10.41
C TYR A 24 -15.16 10.94 -11.69
N ASN A 25 -15.75 11.94 -12.35
CA ASN A 25 -16.47 11.72 -13.61
C ASN A 25 -15.46 11.63 -14.76
N GLU A 26 -14.87 10.45 -14.95
CA GLU A 26 -13.95 10.16 -16.06
C GLU A 26 -14.75 9.86 -17.34
N THR A 27 -14.26 10.34 -18.48
CA THR A 27 -14.89 10.06 -19.78
C THR A 27 -14.79 8.57 -20.11
N PRO A 28 -15.73 8.01 -20.90
CA PRO A 28 -15.70 6.59 -21.26
C PRO A 28 -14.36 6.13 -21.88
N GLY A 29 -13.73 6.98 -22.70
CA GLY A 29 -12.42 6.70 -23.30
C GLY A 29 -11.31 6.54 -22.26
N VAL A 30 -11.29 7.37 -21.21
CA VAL A 30 -10.32 7.24 -20.10
C VAL A 30 -10.54 5.95 -19.35
N VAL A 31 -11.80 5.57 -19.08
CA VAL A 31 -12.13 4.32 -18.37
C VAL A 31 -11.67 3.10 -19.18
N THR A 32 -11.91 3.07 -20.49
CA THR A 32 -11.48 1.96 -21.37
C THR A 32 -9.96 1.86 -21.43
N ARG A 33 -9.27 2.98 -21.65
CA ARG A 33 -7.80 3.05 -21.62
C ARG A 33 -7.25 2.55 -20.29
N ARG A 34 -7.85 2.97 -19.18
CA ARG A 34 -7.46 2.57 -17.83
C ARG A 34 -7.57 1.06 -17.65
N LYS A 35 -8.70 0.45 -18.06
CA LYS A 35 -8.87 -1.01 -17.99
C LYS A 35 -7.84 -1.75 -18.83
N PHE A 36 -7.59 -1.32 -20.07
CA PHE A 36 -6.61 -1.96 -20.95
C PHE A 36 -5.20 -1.90 -20.35
N ILE A 37 -4.74 -0.71 -19.96
CA ILE A 37 -3.40 -0.51 -19.42
C ILE A 37 -3.22 -1.26 -18.09
N VAL A 38 -4.20 -1.22 -17.19
CA VAL A 38 -4.15 -1.97 -15.93
C VAL A 38 -4.03 -3.47 -16.19
N SER A 39 -4.79 -4.02 -17.14
CA SER A 39 -4.69 -5.44 -17.49
C SER A 39 -3.30 -5.79 -18.04
N VAL A 40 -2.76 -5.00 -18.97
CA VAL A 40 -1.42 -5.22 -19.52
C VAL A 40 -0.35 -5.14 -18.44
N VAL A 41 -0.43 -4.14 -17.55
CA VAL A 41 0.55 -3.95 -16.48
C VAL A 41 0.45 -5.06 -15.42
N LEU A 42 -0.74 -5.57 -15.13
CA LEU A 42 -0.91 -6.75 -14.26
C LEU A 42 -0.26 -7.99 -14.87
N LEU A 43 -0.38 -8.20 -16.19
CA LEU A 43 0.27 -9.31 -16.88
C LEU A 43 1.80 -9.18 -16.86
N ILE A 44 2.33 -7.98 -17.11
CA ILE A 44 3.77 -7.70 -17.02
C ILE A 44 4.27 -7.90 -15.59
N GLY A 45 3.54 -7.39 -14.60
CA GLY A 45 3.83 -7.57 -13.18
C GLY A 45 3.84 -9.05 -12.81
N ALA A 46 2.82 -9.82 -13.21
CA ALA A 46 2.78 -11.26 -12.97
C ALA A 46 3.95 -12.01 -13.61
N ALA A 47 4.34 -11.65 -14.84
CA ALA A 47 5.50 -12.23 -15.51
C ALA A 47 6.82 -11.89 -14.79
N LEU A 48 7.01 -10.65 -14.36
CA LEU A 48 8.17 -10.22 -13.58
C LEU A 48 8.23 -10.94 -12.22
N LEU A 49 7.08 -11.12 -11.55
CA LEU A 49 7.00 -11.86 -10.31
C LEU A 49 7.34 -13.35 -10.51
N GLY A 50 6.79 -13.98 -11.54
CA GLY A 50 7.13 -15.36 -11.90
C GLY A 50 8.61 -15.51 -12.24
N TYR A 51 9.19 -14.54 -12.95
CA TYR A 51 10.63 -14.51 -13.23
C TYR A 51 11.45 -14.37 -11.93
N SER A 52 11.07 -13.44 -11.05
CA SER A 52 11.74 -13.24 -9.76
C SER A 52 11.75 -14.52 -8.91
N LEU A 53 10.65 -15.27 -8.92
CA LEU A 53 10.55 -16.56 -8.20
C LEU A 53 11.43 -17.67 -8.78
N SER A 54 11.85 -17.56 -10.03
CA SER A 54 12.77 -18.52 -10.66
C SER A 54 14.24 -18.20 -10.40
N ARG A 55 14.55 -17.08 -9.73
CA ARG A 55 15.92 -16.68 -9.39
C ARG A 55 16.37 -17.28 -8.05
N PRO A 56 17.66 -17.65 -7.91
CA PRO A 56 18.19 -18.13 -6.64
C PRO A 56 18.10 -17.06 -5.54
N PRO A 57 17.75 -17.43 -4.28
CA PRO A 57 17.82 -16.53 -3.13
C PRO A 57 19.25 -15.97 -2.95
N GLY A 58 19.39 -14.65 -2.76
CA GLY A 58 20.68 -13.99 -2.52
C GLY A 58 21.37 -13.39 -3.76
N ASP A 59 20.73 -13.44 -4.92
CA ASP A 59 21.22 -12.75 -6.13
C ASP A 59 20.99 -11.23 -6.03
N ASN A 60 22.00 -10.44 -6.42
CA ASN A 60 21.95 -8.97 -6.46
C ASN A 60 20.84 -8.42 -7.38
N SER A 61 20.20 -9.29 -8.16
CA SER A 61 19.04 -8.97 -8.99
C SER A 61 17.80 -8.55 -8.18
N PHE A 62 17.68 -8.90 -6.89
CA PHE A 62 16.50 -8.54 -6.08
C PHE A 62 16.22 -7.03 -6.03
N VAL A 63 17.26 -6.23 -5.81
CA VAL A 63 17.14 -4.76 -5.75
C VAL A 63 16.66 -4.20 -7.10
N TRP A 64 17.27 -4.67 -8.19
CA TRP A 64 16.93 -4.22 -9.54
C TRP A 64 15.54 -4.66 -9.98
N LEU A 65 15.14 -5.90 -9.65
CA LEU A 65 13.80 -6.42 -9.93
C LEU A 65 12.74 -5.67 -9.14
N THR A 66 13.01 -5.33 -7.87
CA THR A 66 12.09 -4.52 -7.05
C THR A 66 11.92 -3.11 -7.63
N LEU A 67 13.02 -2.47 -8.03
CA LEU A 67 12.97 -1.16 -8.67
C LEU A 67 12.28 -1.20 -10.04
N ALA A 68 12.53 -2.23 -10.84
CA ALA A 68 11.86 -2.43 -12.12
C ALA A 68 10.36 -2.62 -11.94
N LEU A 69 9.95 -3.43 -10.95
CA LEU A 69 8.56 -3.66 -10.62
C LEU A 69 7.88 -2.36 -10.14
N ALA A 70 8.54 -1.58 -9.27
CA ALA A 70 8.07 -0.26 -8.87
C ALA A 70 7.91 0.67 -10.09
N GLY A 71 8.87 0.65 -11.03
CA GLY A 71 8.80 1.38 -12.30
C GLY A 71 7.59 0.97 -13.14
N VAL A 72 7.32 -0.33 -13.27
CA VAL A 72 6.16 -0.87 -13.99
C VAL A 72 4.84 -0.40 -13.35
N TRP A 73 4.73 -0.45 -12.02
CA TRP A 73 3.56 0.03 -11.31
C TRP A 73 3.35 1.54 -11.49
N ALA A 74 4.39 2.35 -11.28
CA ALA A 74 4.33 3.79 -11.41
C ALA A 74 4.01 4.23 -12.85
N PHE A 75 4.70 3.67 -13.83
CA PHE A 75 4.45 3.94 -15.25
C PHE A 75 3.05 3.52 -15.65
N GLY A 76 2.63 2.30 -15.27
CA GLY A 76 1.27 1.82 -15.50
C GLY A 76 0.21 2.74 -14.89
N ALA A 77 0.48 3.29 -13.71
CA ALA A 77 -0.43 4.22 -13.06
C ALA A 77 -0.60 5.52 -13.85
N PHE A 78 0.50 6.17 -14.25
CA PHE A 78 0.46 7.40 -15.05
C PHE A 78 -0.08 7.18 -16.46
N ALA A 79 0.31 6.07 -17.09
CA ALA A 79 -0.18 5.69 -18.40
C ALA A 79 -1.68 5.40 -18.37
N SER A 80 -2.24 4.91 -17.27
CA SER A 80 -3.67 4.55 -17.20
C SER A 80 -4.63 5.75 -17.23
N GLY A 81 -4.21 6.93 -16.76
CA GLY A 81 -5.07 8.11 -16.63
C GLY A 81 -4.75 8.95 -15.39
N PRO A 82 -5.54 10.01 -15.12
CA PRO A 82 -5.27 10.94 -14.02
C PRO A 82 -5.27 10.23 -12.66
N LEU A 83 -4.28 10.54 -11.83
CA LEU A 83 -4.20 10.10 -10.44
C LEU A 83 -4.69 11.22 -9.53
N HIS A 84 -5.83 10.95 -8.90
CA HIS A 84 -6.45 11.93 -8.03
C HIS A 84 -5.86 11.85 -6.63
N MET A 85 -5.39 12.98 -6.11
CA MET A 85 -4.81 13.05 -4.76
C MET A 85 -5.86 12.99 -3.65
N GLY A 86 -7.14 13.24 -3.96
CA GLY A 86 -8.24 13.15 -3.02
C GLY A 86 -8.32 14.32 -2.05
N HIS A 87 -9.43 14.38 -1.33
CA HIS A 87 -9.72 15.36 -0.29
C HIS A 87 -10.57 14.73 0.80
N LEU A 88 -10.42 15.22 2.02
CA LEU A 88 -11.20 14.78 3.17
C LEU A 88 -11.86 16.00 3.81
N ASN A 89 -13.15 15.89 4.13
CA ASN A 89 -13.80 16.86 5.01
C ASN A 89 -13.45 16.51 6.45
N PHE A 90 -12.47 17.21 7.02
CA PHE A 90 -12.03 17.07 8.39
C PHE A 90 -12.29 18.38 9.13
N ARG A 91 -12.97 18.32 10.26
CA ARG A 91 -13.40 19.45 11.09
C ARG A 91 -14.17 20.52 10.31
N GLY A 92 -14.96 20.11 9.32
CA GLY A 92 -15.78 21.00 8.50
C GLY A 92 -15.02 21.71 7.37
N ARG A 93 -13.73 21.43 7.17
CA ARG A 93 -12.93 21.97 6.07
C ARG A 93 -12.53 20.85 5.12
N ASN A 94 -12.59 21.12 3.82
CA ASN A 94 -12.07 20.20 2.81
C ASN A 94 -10.54 20.37 2.73
N GLN A 95 -9.77 19.38 3.17
CA GLN A 95 -8.32 19.44 3.22
C GLN A 95 -7.68 18.25 2.52
N ARG A 96 -6.42 18.39 2.11
CA ARG A 96 -5.61 17.26 1.68
C ARG A 96 -5.45 16.29 2.85
N PRO A 97 -5.62 14.97 2.65
CA PRO A 97 -5.61 13.98 3.73
C PRO A 97 -4.20 13.63 4.20
N VAL A 98 -3.32 14.63 4.39
CA VAL A 98 -1.92 14.43 4.79
C VAL A 98 -1.84 13.92 6.22
N ILE A 99 -2.45 14.65 7.16
CA ILE A 99 -2.48 14.28 8.59
C ILE A 99 -3.14 12.91 8.77
N THR A 100 -4.23 12.65 8.04
CA THR A 100 -4.93 11.37 8.08
C THR A 100 -4.05 10.22 7.62
N GLY A 101 -3.38 10.35 6.48
CA GLY A 101 -2.48 9.31 5.97
C GLY A 101 -1.30 9.05 6.90
N VAL A 102 -0.64 10.11 7.38
CA VAL A 102 0.50 9.97 8.31
C VAL A 102 0.07 9.35 9.64
N ALA A 103 -1.04 9.81 10.23
CA ALA A 103 -1.52 9.29 11.50
C ALA A 103 -1.93 7.81 11.40
N VAL A 104 -2.59 7.41 10.31
CA VAL A 104 -2.94 6.00 10.08
C VAL A 104 -1.70 5.16 9.81
N GLY A 105 -0.72 5.67 9.07
CA GLY A 105 0.57 5.01 8.87
C GLY A 105 1.33 4.77 10.17
N LEU A 106 1.41 5.78 11.05
CA LEU A 106 2.02 5.65 12.38
C LEU A 106 1.27 4.66 13.26
N ALA A 107 -0.07 4.76 13.31
CA ALA A 107 -0.89 3.85 14.10
C ALA A 107 -0.74 2.39 13.63
N LEU A 108 -0.77 2.18 12.31
CA LEU A 108 -0.56 0.86 11.72
C LEU A 108 0.85 0.34 11.99
N GLY A 109 1.86 1.20 11.86
CA GLY A 109 3.25 0.88 12.19
C GLY A 109 3.40 0.44 13.64
N ALA A 110 2.81 1.19 14.58
CA ALA A 110 2.81 0.83 16.00
C ALA A 110 2.12 -0.51 16.27
N ILE A 111 0.96 -0.76 15.64
CA ILE A 111 0.25 -2.06 15.75
C ILE A 111 1.14 -3.21 15.26
N PHE A 112 1.85 -3.03 14.15
CA PHE A 112 2.75 -4.05 13.61
C PHE A 112 4.00 -4.25 14.47
N VAL A 113 4.54 -3.19 15.08
CA VAL A 113 5.65 -3.29 16.03
C VAL A 113 5.23 -4.09 17.28
N VAL A 114 4.08 -3.75 17.87
CA VAL A 114 3.53 -4.51 19.02
C VAL A 114 3.21 -5.95 18.61
N GLY A 115 2.59 -6.14 17.45
CA GLY A 115 2.31 -7.46 16.88
C GLY A 115 3.58 -8.26 16.63
N GLY A 116 4.66 -7.62 16.17
CA GLY A 116 5.98 -8.22 15.98
C GLY A 116 6.61 -8.69 17.29
N LEU A 117 6.49 -7.92 18.37
CA LEU A 117 6.96 -8.32 19.70
C LEU A 117 6.24 -9.59 20.19
N VAL A 118 4.94 -9.71 19.94
CA VAL A 118 4.16 -10.91 20.27
C VAL A 118 4.53 -12.07 19.33
N ALA A 119 4.59 -11.81 18.03
CA ALA A 119 4.87 -12.81 16.99
C ALA A 119 6.27 -13.43 17.14
N ARG A 120 7.24 -12.68 17.66
CA ARG A 120 8.58 -13.18 18.01
C ARG A 120 8.54 -14.32 19.04
N GLN A 121 7.50 -14.40 19.86
CA GLN A 121 7.34 -15.45 20.88
C GLN A 121 6.71 -16.74 20.32
N ILE A 122 6.21 -16.73 19.08
CA ILE A 122 5.50 -17.86 18.48
C ILE A 122 6.48 -18.61 17.54
N PRO A 123 6.86 -19.86 17.86
CA PRO A 123 7.71 -20.68 16.99
C PRO A 123 7.08 -20.84 15.60
N GLY A 124 7.89 -20.81 14.54
CA GLY A 124 7.44 -20.82 13.14
C GLY A 124 7.03 -19.45 12.59
N VAL A 125 6.23 -18.67 13.32
CA VAL A 125 5.89 -17.28 12.90
C VAL A 125 7.13 -16.40 12.94
N ASN A 126 7.93 -16.51 14.00
CA ASN A 126 9.21 -15.82 14.11
C ASN A 126 10.13 -16.11 12.92
N ASP A 127 10.18 -17.37 12.47
CA ASP A 127 11.07 -17.81 11.39
C ASP A 127 10.63 -17.23 10.05
N TYR A 128 9.32 -17.23 9.77
CA TYR A 128 8.79 -16.55 8.58
C TYR A 128 9.07 -15.06 8.58
N ILE A 129 8.96 -14.38 9.73
CA ILE A 129 9.25 -12.94 9.81
C ILE A 129 10.75 -12.68 9.59
N ARG A 130 11.63 -13.46 10.24
CA ARG A 130 13.08 -13.33 10.08
C ARG A 130 13.52 -13.51 8.64
N GLN A 131 13.00 -14.52 7.93
CA GLN A 131 13.29 -14.72 6.50
C GLN A 131 12.95 -13.49 5.64
N VAL A 132 11.88 -12.76 5.97
CA VAL A 132 11.52 -11.52 5.25
C VAL A 132 12.45 -10.38 5.63
N LEU A 133 12.77 -10.26 6.91
CA LEU A 133 13.61 -9.18 7.41
C LEU A 133 15.08 -9.36 7.00
N GLU A 134 15.55 -10.58 6.72
CA GLU A 134 16.90 -10.80 6.17
C GLU A 134 17.13 -10.06 4.84
N TYR A 135 16.08 -9.81 4.04
CA TYR A 135 16.19 -8.96 2.85
C TYR A 135 16.58 -7.51 3.16
N SER A 136 16.36 -7.01 4.38
CA SER A 136 16.84 -5.68 4.77
C SER A 136 18.36 -5.58 4.88
N ASN A 137 19.07 -6.71 4.87
CA ASN A 137 20.53 -6.76 4.88
C ASN A 137 21.14 -6.86 3.48
N ALA A 138 20.32 -6.91 2.42
CA ALA A 138 20.78 -7.01 1.04
C ALA A 138 21.48 -5.72 0.54
N ALA A 139 21.25 -4.58 1.21
CA ALA A 139 21.84 -3.31 0.84
C ALA A 139 22.00 -2.40 2.08
N PRO A 140 22.80 -1.31 1.99
CA PRO A 140 22.88 -0.33 3.07
C PRO A 140 21.50 0.19 3.47
N LEU A 141 21.30 0.44 4.78
CA LEU A 141 20.00 0.81 5.33
C LEU A 141 19.32 1.97 4.60
N TYR A 142 20.08 3.01 4.22
CA TYR A 142 19.52 4.16 3.49
C TYR A 142 18.93 3.75 2.13
N LEU A 143 19.56 2.78 1.44
CA LEU A 143 19.10 2.29 0.16
C LEU A 143 17.86 1.40 0.33
N MET A 144 17.82 0.57 1.38
CA MET A 144 16.64 -0.23 1.71
C MET A 144 15.44 0.65 2.05
N VAL A 145 15.62 1.68 2.89
CA VAL A 145 14.57 2.66 3.20
C VAL A 145 14.08 3.33 1.92
N PHE A 146 14.99 3.75 1.04
CA PHE A 146 14.64 4.36 -0.24
C PHE A 146 13.81 3.42 -1.13
N ILE A 147 14.25 2.18 -1.31
CA ILE A 147 13.56 1.18 -2.12
C ILE A 147 12.17 0.88 -1.55
N THR A 148 12.07 0.67 -0.23
CA THR A 148 10.78 0.41 0.43
C THR A 148 9.80 1.57 0.24
N VAL A 149 10.27 2.80 0.40
CA VAL A 149 9.47 4.01 0.19
C VAL A 149 8.98 4.09 -1.25
N ILE A 150 9.88 4.00 -2.23
CA ILE A 150 9.53 4.15 -3.65
C ILE A 150 8.60 3.02 -4.09
N ASN A 151 8.85 1.79 -3.66
CA ASN A 151 8.00 0.65 -3.97
C ASN A 151 6.59 0.85 -3.38
N GLY A 152 6.49 1.22 -2.10
CA GLY A 152 5.20 1.48 -1.46
C GLY A 152 4.40 2.60 -2.15
N LEU A 153 5.08 3.68 -2.56
CA LEU A 153 4.43 4.75 -3.33
C LEU A 153 3.92 4.26 -4.69
N ALA A 154 4.76 3.53 -5.43
CA ALA A 154 4.41 2.99 -6.74
C ALA A 154 3.23 1.99 -6.67
N GLU A 155 3.24 1.12 -5.67
CA GLU A 155 2.14 0.19 -5.39
C GLU A 155 0.84 0.95 -5.13
N GLU A 156 0.84 1.99 -4.30
CA GLU A 156 -0.38 2.76 -4.04
C GLU A 156 -0.88 3.55 -5.26
N MET A 157 0.04 4.06 -6.08
CA MET A 157 -0.31 4.68 -7.36
C MET A 157 -1.02 3.69 -8.30
N PHE A 158 -0.53 2.46 -8.37
CA PHE A 158 -1.12 1.44 -9.23
C PHE A 158 -2.39 0.81 -8.63
N PHE A 159 -2.28 0.17 -7.46
CA PHE A 159 -3.36 -0.60 -6.84
C PHE A 159 -4.51 0.31 -6.37
N ARG A 160 -4.21 1.43 -5.70
CA ARG A 160 -5.24 2.35 -5.15
C ARG A 160 -5.55 3.51 -6.10
N GLY A 161 -4.69 3.78 -7.08
CA GLY A 161 -4.95 4.73 -8.14
C GLY A 161 -5.58 4.08 -9.36
N ALA A 162 -4.76 3.48 -10.21
CA ALA A 162 -5.16 2.96 -11.51
C ALA A 162 -6.16 1.81 -11.44
N LEU A 163 -5.80 0.72 -10.75
CA LEU A 163 -6.60 -0.49 -10.63
C LEU A 163 -7.92 -0.22 -9.89
N TYR A 164 -7.88 0.46 -8.74
CA TYR A 164 -9.08 0.83 -8.00
C TYR A 164 -10.06 1.65 -8.86
N SER A 165 -9.55 2.59 -9.66
CA SER A 165 -10.40 3.44 -10.51
C SER A 165 -10.93 2.67 -11.72
N ALA A 166 -10.17 1.72 -12.28
CA ALA A 166 -10.64 0.82 -13.34
C ALA A 166 -11.81 -0.07 -12.87
N LEU A 167 -11.80 -0.44 -11.58
CA LEU A 167 -12.75 -1.33 -10.93
C LEU A 167 -13.85 -0.59 -10.17
N ALA A 168 -14.07 0.70 -10.41
CA ALA A 168 -15.02 1.52 -9.65
C ALA A 168 -16.43 0.89 -9.52
N LYS A 169 -16.86 0.09 -10.52
CA LYS A 169 -18.16 -0.61 -10.53
C LYS A 169 -18.13 -2.03 -9.91
N TYR A 170 -16.96 -2.62 -9.67
CA TYR A 170 -16.77 -4.04 -9.33
C TYR A 170 -16.12 -4.23 -7.95
N ARG A 171 -16.75 -3.72 -6.88
CA ARG A 171 -16.25 -3.83 -5.49
C ARG A 171 -14.76 -3.47 -5.37
N PRO A 172 -14.35 -2.24 -5.73
CA PRO A 172 -12.94 -1.88 -5.92
C PRO A 172 -12.07 -2.09 -4.67
N VAL A 173 -12.62 -1.96 -3.46
CA VAL A 173 -11.90 -2.24 -2.20
C VAL A 173 -11.46 -3.70 -2.12
N LEU A 174 -12.36 -4.65 -2.40
CA LEU A 174 -12.08 -6.07 -2.28
C LEU A 174 -11.10 -6.50 -3.37
N VAL A 175 -11.40 -6.19 -4.63
CA VAL A 175 -10.63 -6.70 -5.76
C VAL A 175 -9.21 -6.10 -5.79
N SER A 176 -9.04 -4.80 -5.51
CA SER A 176 -7.69 -4.21 -5.42
C SER A 176 -6.89 -4.80 -4.27
N THR A 177 -7.51 -5.11 -3.14
CA THR A 177 -6.83 -5.73 -2.00
C THR A 177 -6.46 -7.18 -2.29
N VAL A 178 -7.34 -7.97 -2.90
CA VAL A 178 -7.04 -9.35 -3.27
C VAL A 178 -5.90 -9.41 -4.29
N LEU A 179 -5.93 -8.58 -5.34
CA LEU A 179 -4.85 -8.53 -6.32
C LEU A 179 -3.53 -8.05 -5.70
N TYR A 180 -3.59 -7.09 -4.78
CA TYR A 180 -2.43 -6.65 -4.00
C TYR A 180 -1.84 -7.79 -3.16
N VAL A 181 -2.67 -8.50 -2.40
CA VAL A 181 -2.25 -9.64 -1.57
C VAL A 181 -1.65 -10.74 -2.43
N ILE A 182 -2.27 -11.06 -3.58
CA ILE A 182 -1.73 -12.06 -4.51
C ILE A 182 -0.35 -11.60 -5.00
N ALA A 183 -0.20 -10.36 -5.45
CA ALA A 183 1.09 -9.86 -5.92
C ALA A 183 2.16 -9.92 -4.82
N THR A 184 1.87 -9.41 -3.62
CA THR A 184 2.82 -9.37 -2.51
C THR A 184 3.17 -10.77 -1.97
N ALA A 185 2.18 -11.62 -1.76
CA ALA A 185 2.39 -12.98 -1.25
C ALA A 185 3.10 -13.87 -2.29
N ALA A 186 2.72 -13.75 -3.57
CA ALA A 186 3.36 -14.52 -4.63
C ALA A 186 4.84 -14.16 -4.77
N THR A 187 5.22 -12.89 -4.61
CA THR A 187 6.63 -12.44 -4.76
C THR A 187 7.60 -13.19 -3.84
N THR A 188 7.16 -13.52 -2.63
CA THR A 188 8.05 -14.00 -1.56
C THR A 188 7.74 -15.41 -1.10
N GLY A 189 6.58 -15.97 -1.47
CA GLY A 189 6.08 -17.23 -0.92
C GLY A 189 5.83 -17.20 0.58
N ASN A 190 5.95 -16.02 1.23
CA ASN A 190 5.94 -15.91 2.67
C ASN A 190 4.52 -15.57 3.18
N PRO A 191 3.93 -16.42 4.04
CA PRO A 191 2.56 -16.20 4.52
C PRO A 191 2.43 -14.93 5.38
N MET A 192 3.49 -14.50 6.07
CA MET A 192 3.47 -13.30 6.90
C MET A 192 3.42 -12.01 6.08
N LEU A 193 4.02 -12.00 4.87
CA LEU A 193 3.85 -10.89 3.94
C LEU A 193 2.43 -10.84 3.37
N GLY A 194 1.82 -12.00 3.09
CA GLY A 194 0.40 -12.06 2.74
C GLY A 194 -0.50 -11.49 3.84
N PHE A 195 -0.25 -11.88 5.10
CA PHE A 195 -0.96 -11.35 6.26
C PHE A 195 -0.80 -9.82 6.39
N ALA A 196 0.43 -9.31 6.27
CA ALA A 196 0.71 -7.89 6.29
C ALA A 196 -0.03 -7.15 5.15
N ALA A 197 0.01 -7.73 3.94
CA ALA A 197 -0.62 -7.18 2.75
C ALA A 197 -2.15 -7.11 2.87
N ILE A 198 -2.79 -8.08 3.55
CA ILE A 198 -4.23 -8.04 3.82
C ILE A 198 -4.57 -6.82 4.67
N ILE A 199 -3.85 -6.60 5.77
CA ILE A 199 -4.14 -5.51 6.70
C ILE A 199 -3.85 -4.16 6.05
N LEU A 200 -2.60 -3.94 5.60
CA LEU A 200 -2.18 -2.69 4.97
C LEU A 200 -3.05 -2.41 3.74
N GLY A 201 -3.25 -3.42 2.91
CA GLY A 201 -3.99 -3.27 1.67
C GLY A 201 -5.45 -2.91 1.88
N THR A 202 -6.09 -3.49 2.90
CA THR A 202 -7.45 -3.13 3.31
C THR A 202 -7.51 -1.69 3.82
N VAL A 203 -6.58 -1.31 4.71
CA VAL A 203 -6.52 0.06 5.26
C VAL A 203 -6.34 1.09 4.14
N CYS A 204 -5.38 0.87 3.24
CA CYS A 204 -5.14 1.73 2.07
C CYS A 204 -6.37 1.81 1.15
N ALA A 205 -7.05 0.69 0.89
CA ALA A 205 -8.26 0.68 0.07
C ALA A 205 -9.43 1.43 0.74
N LEU A 206 -9.58 1.33 2.06
CA LEU A 206 -10.57 2.09 2.82
C LEU A 206 -10.25 3.58 2.85
N LEU A 207 -8.97 3.95 2.99
CA LEU A 207 -8.52 5.33 2.91
C LEU A 207 -8.80 5.91 1.53
N ARG A 208 -8.46 5.18 0.46
CA ARG A 208 -8.77 5.56 -0.92
C ARG A 208 -10.26 5.78 -1.15
N ARG A 209 -11.11 4.95 -0.55
CA ARG A 209 -12.57 5.09 -0.58
C ARG A 209 -13.05 6.34 0.16
N SER A 210 -12.47 6.63 1.33
CA SER A 210 -12.89 7.75 2.17
C SER A 210 -12.44 9.12 1.65
N THR A 211 -11.24 9.20 1.06
CA THR A 211 -10.63 10.46 0.58
C THR A 211 -10.85 10.69 -0.90
N GLY A 212 -11.24 9.65 -1.64
CA GLY A 212 -11.38 9.72 -3.09
C GLY A 212 -10.04 9.77 -3.84
N GLY A 213 -8.89 9.63 -3.18
CA GLY A 213 -7.60 9.69 -3.87
C GLY A 213 -6.46 8.92 -3.22
N VAL A 214 -5.30 8.94 -3.88
CA VAL A 214 -4.14 8.10 -3.56
C VAL A 214 -3.21 8.71 -2.50
N LEU A 215 -3.37 9.99 -2.15
CA LEU A 215 -2.44 10.65 -1.22
C LEU A 215 -2.44 10.02 0.18
N ALA A 216 -3.62 9.76 0.75
CA ALA A 216 -3.69 9.15 2.09
C ALA A 216 -3.14 7.71 2.12
N PRO A 217 -3.50 6.84 1.16
CA PRO A 217 -2.85 5.53 1.03
C PRO A 217 -1.33 5.62 0.85
N MET A 218 -0.83 6.48 -0.06
CA MET A 218 0.60 6.67 -0.28
C MET A 218 1.34 7.07 1.00
N LEU A 219 0.81 8.06 1.74
CA LEU A 219 1.41 8.48 3.00
C LEU A 219 1.32 7.41 4.10
N THR A 220 0.22 6.65 4.12
CA THR A 220 0.07 5.52 5.07
C THR A 220 1.13 4.47 4.80
N HIS A 221 1.27 4.05 3.54
CA HIS A 221 2.24 3.05 3.11
C HIS A 221 3.67 3.55 3.31
N PHE A 222 3.97 4.79 2.93
CA PHE A 222 5.26 5.44 3.18
C PHE A 222 5.66 5.34 4.66
N VAL A 223 4.80 5.85 5.55
CA VAL A 223 5.12 5.92 6.98
C VAL A 223 5.20 4.53 7.58
N TRP A 224 4.25 3.66 7.25
CA TRP A 224 4.26 2.28 7.71
C TRP A 224 5.53 1.55 7.25
N GLY A 225 5.91 1.67 5.98
CA GLY A 225 7.08 1.03 5.40
C GLY A 225 8.39 1.48 6.06
N VAL A 226 8.52 2.79 6.32
CA VAL A 226 9.66 3.33 7.08
C VAL A 226 9.70 2.74 8.49
N VAL A 227 8.57 2.67 9.20
CA VAL A 227 8.51 2.06 10.53
C VAL A 227 8.89 0.58 10.47
N MET A 228 8.42 -0.17 9.48
CA MET A 228 8.75 -1.60 9.34
C MET A 228 10.24 -1.83 9.12
N VAL A 229 10.85 -1.08 8.20
CA VAL A 229 12.29 -1.24 7.88
C VAL A 229 13.18 -0.80 9.05
N LEU A 230 12.80 0.22 9.80
CA LEU A 230 13.63 0.73 10.89
C LEU A 230 13.42 0.01 12.22
N ALA A 231 12.20 -0.46 12.52
CA ALA A 231 11.86 -1.01 13.83
C ALA A 231 11.91 -2.54 13.87
N LEU A 232 11.45 -3.25 12.83
CA LEU A 232 11.33 -4.70 12.89
C LEU A 232 12.68 -5.44 12.88
N PRO A 233 13.67 -5.14 12.02
CA PRO A 233 14.94 -5.88 12.03
C PRO A 233 15.62 -5.88 13.41
N PRO A 234 15.77 -4.73 14.11
CA PRO A 234 16.32 -4.70 15.47
C PRO A 234 15.51 -5.50 16.49
N ILE A 235 14.18 -5.50 16.39
CA ILE A 235 13.30 -6.26 17.30
C ILE A 235 13.50 -7.77 17.12
N PHE A 236 13.73 -8.22 15.89
CA PHE A 236 13.93 -9.63 15.58
C PHE A 236 15.39 -10.08 15.66
N GLY A 237 16.34 -9.14 15.80
CA GLY A 237 17.77 -9.40 15.94
C GLY A 237 18.43 -9.78 14.62
N VAL A 238 17.96 -9.18 13.53
CA VAL A 238 18.48 -9.35 12.16
C VAL A 238 18.90 -8.02 11.57
#